data_AF-W6MEP2-F1
#
_entry.id   AF-W6MEP2-F1
#
_cell.length_a   1.000
_cell.length_b   1.000
_cell.length_c   1.000
_cell.angle_alpha   90.00
_cell.angle_beta   90.00
_cell.angle_gamma   90.00
#
_symmetry.space_group_name_H-M   'P 1'
#
loop_
_entity.id
_entity.type
_entity.pdbx_description
1 polymer ?
#
loop_
_entity_poly.entity_id
_entity_poly.type
_entity_poly.pdbx_seq_one_letter_code
_entity_poly.pdbx_strand_id
1 'polypeptide(L)'
;TRGRPQGGNLLLHAHSDDGKVRHGSGLSVGLNRTVKLENWREPVEDGYFSRLTVNNSGRAWGTRQDNTLMKDFRRNDFGLEFIDITDMEIWRSRLLDAIHQGFMVNREGERVPLRDDVTTGKRGIDILGDSFEADAELSTNYLFYGDLHNIGHVILAFAHDPDFSHKEEMGVMGDSALMMRDPAFYRWHRFIDDIFQEYKLTMPPYTLDQLNLPNIVVERAGVVRGNEPNQLQTGWGVREFEASRGIDFGSMTPVMLRLRHLTTSPSTIISW
;
A
#
# COMPACT_ATOMS: atom_id res chain seq x y z
N THR A 1 0.19 -11.60 -5.22
CA THR A 1 -0.55 -12.03 -4.01
C THR A 1 -1.67 -13.01 -4.33
N ARG A 2 -2.29 -12.93 -5.51
CA ARG A 2 -3.40 -13.79 -5.98
C ARG A 2 -3.23 -15.29 -5.69
N GLY A 3 -4.25 -15.89 -5.10
CA GLY A 3 -4.37 -17.33 -4.82
C GLY A 3 -3.47 -17.87 -3.71
N ARG A 4 -2.70 -17.04 -3.01
CA ARG A 4 -1.87 -17.48 -1.88
C ARG A 4 -2.70 -17.56 -0.58
N PRO A 5 -2.44 -18.55 0.29
CA PRO A 5 -2.99 -18.54 1.64
C PRO A 5 -2.66 -17.22 2.33
N GLN A 6 -3.67 -16.59 2.96
CA GLN A 6 -3.56 -15.31 3.67
C GLN A 6 -3.17 -14.09 2.80
N GLY A 7 -3.45 -14.13 1.49
CA GLY A 7 -3.10 -13.07 0.53
C GLY A 7 -3.58 -11.68 0.97
N GLY A 8 -4.85 -11.56 1.37
CA GLY A 8 -5.41 -10.35 1.96
C GLY A 8 -4.64 -9.88 3.18
N ASN A 9 -4.43 -10.71 4.21
CA ASN A 9 -3.68 -10.31 5.40
C ASN A 9 -2.22 -9.90 5.11
N LEU A 10 -1.52 -10.60 4.20
CA LEU A 10 -0.16 -10.24 3.82
C LEU A 10 -0.08 -8.86 3.16
N LEU A 11 -1.04 -8.55 2.29
CA LEU A 11 -1.12 -7.23 1.67
C LEU A 11 -1.25 -6.14 2.73
N LEU A 12 -2.11 -6.36 3.71
CA LEU A 12 -2.39 -5.38 4.77
C LEU A 12 -1.18 -5.15 5.66
N HIS A 13 -0.51 -6.21 6.07
CA HIS A 13 0.70 -6.09 6.86
C HIS A 13 1.80 -5.36 6.10
N ALA A 14 2.02 -5.68 4.82
CA ALA A 14 3.03 -5.00 4.01
C ALA A 14 2.78 -3.49 3.91
N HIS A 15 1.55 -3.08 3.55
CA HIS A 15 1.22 -1.66 3.40
C HIS A 15 1.16 -0.90 4.74
N SER A 16 0.69 -1.55 5.81
CA SER A 16 0.71 -0.98 7.16
C SER A 16 2.16 -0.73 7.62
N ASP A 17 3.07 -1.66 7.34
CA ASP A 17 4.48 -1.52 7.70
C ASP A 17 5.19 -0.45 6.86
N ASP A 18 4.91 -0.35 5.56
CA ASP A 18 5.40 0.74 4.72
C ASP A 18 4.96 2.11 5.24
N GLY A 19 3.69 2.24 5.67
CA GLY A 19 3.15 3.44 6.30
C GLY A 19 3.87 3.79 7.61
N LYS A 20 4.12 2.81 8.48
CA LYS A 20 4.85 3.00 9.73
C LYS A 20 6.31 3.42 9.50
N VAL A 21 7.00 2.80 8.55
CA VAL A 21 8.37 3.15 8.19
C VAL A 21 8.44 4.58 7.64
N ARG A 22 7.50 4.95 6.75
CA ARG A 22 7.38 6.32 6.23
C ARG A 22 7.12 7.33 7.35
N HIS A 23 6.28 6.97 8.31
CA HIS A 23 5.96 7.80 9.47
C HIS A 23 7.18 8.02 10.37
N GLY A 24 7.85 6.95 10.78
CA GLY A 24 9.06 7.03 11.62
C GLY A 24 10.19 7.81 10.95
N SER A 25 10.39 7.61 9.64
CA SER A 25 11.37 8.37 8.86
C SER A 25 10.99 9.84 8.74
N GLY A 26 9.70 10.16 8.57
CA GLY A 26 9.19 11.52 8.52
C GLY A 26 9.41 12.29 9.82
N LEU A 27 9.10 11.68 10.97
CA LEU A 27 9.37 12.28 12.28
C LEU A 27 10.85 12.56 12.49
N SER A 28 11.73 11.68 12.00
CA SER A 28 13.19 11.85 12.09
C SER A 28 13.72 13.07 11.30
N VAL A 29 12.94 13.60 10.36
CA VAL A 29 13.27 14.78 9.55
C VAL A 29 12.32 15.96 9.79
N GLY A 30 11.56 15.94 10.89
CA GLY A 30 10.69 17.05 11.30
C GLY A 30 9.38 17.18 10.52
N LEU A 31 8.96 16.13 9.79
CA LEU A 31 7.66 16.11 9.12
C LEU A 31 6.54 15.67 10.05
N ASN A 32 5.34 16.21 9.83
CA ASN A 32 4.13 15.79 10.50
C ASN A 32 3.71 14.36 10.12
N ARG A 33 2.74 13.82 10.87
CA ARG A 33 2.12 12.55 10.51
C ARG A 33 1.47 12.65 9.13
N THR A 34 1.52 11.57 8.36
CA THR A 34 0.81 11.48 7.08
C THR A 34 -0.69 11.67 7.30
N VAL A 35 -1.28 12.60 6.56
CA VAL A 35 -2.73 12.84 6.55
C VAL A 35 -3.37 11.91 5.53
N LYS A 36 -4.39 11.15 5.95
CA LYS A 36 -5.13 10.24 5.06
C LYS A 36 -5.78 10.99 3.90
N LEU A 37 -5.89 10.31 2.76
CA LEU A 37 -6.64 10.79 1.60
C LEU A 37 -8.03 10.14 1.56
N GLU A 38 -8.99 10.73 2.28
CA GLU A 38 -10.35 10.20 2.41
C GLU A 38 -11.45 11.05 1.75
N ASN A 39 -11.22 12.35 1.58
CA ASN A 39 -12.12 13.21 0.83
C ASN A 39 -11.62 13.35 -0.61
N TRP A 40 -12.15 12.52 -1.51
CA TRP A 40 -11.74 12.50 -2.92
C TRP A 40 -12.37 13.60 -3.76
N ARG A 41 -13.14 14.51 -3.14
CA ARG A 41 -13.68 15.72 -3.78
C ARG A 41 -12.83 16.95 -3.47
N GLU A 42 -11.86 16.83 -2.57
CA GLU A 42 -10.85 17.85 -2.30
C GLU A 42 -9.61 17.64 -3.17
N PRO A 43 -8.86 18.71 -3.47
CA PRO A 43 -7.64 18.61 -4.24
C PRO A 43 -6.56 17.85 -3.47
N VAL A 44 -5.82 17.01 -4.17
CA VAL A 44 -4.60 16.40 -3.65
C VAL A 44 -3.51 17.48 -3.63
N GLU A 45 -3.26 18.02 -2.44
CA GLU A 45 -2.32 19.14 -2.23
C GLU A 45 -0.94 18.87 -2.83
N ASP A 46 -0.34 17.71 -2.51
CA ASP A 46 1.01 17.36 -2.96
C ASP A 46 1.02 16.76 -4.37
N GLY A 47 1.64 17.48 -5.31
CA GLY A 47 2.01 16.97 -6.62
C GLY A 47 3.23 16.04 -6.57
N TYR A 48 3.50 15.39 -7.70
CA TYR A 48 4.70 14.57 -7.87
C TYR A 48 5.12 14.49 -9.34
N PHE A 49 6.41 14.76 -9.58
CA PHE A 49 7.05 14.73 -10.90
C PHE A 49 8.14 13.66 -10.88
N SER A 50 7.84 12.49 -11.42
CA SER A 50 8.70 11.29 -11.29
C SER A 50 10.08 11.44 -11.94
N ARG A 51 10.16 12.27 -13.00
CA ARG A 51 11.32 12.36 -13.91
C ARG A 51 11.72 11.02 -14.53
N LEU A 52 10.77 10.08 -14.59
CA LEU A 52 10.97 8.78 -15.21
C LEU A 52 10.48 8.81 -16.66
N THR A 53 11.08 7.94 -17.46
CA THR A 53 10.69 7.68 -18.85
C THR A 53 10.30 6.22 -18.98
N VAL A 54 9.21 5.95 -19.69
CA VAL A 54 8.77 4.59 -20.00
C VAL A 54 9.75 3.97 -20.99
N ASN A 55 10.34 2.82 -20.64
CA ASN A 55 11.45 2.23 -21.41
C ASN A 55 11.07 1.86 -22.85
N ASN A 56 9.85 1.38 -23.08
CA ASN A 56 9.42 0.89 -24.40
C ASN A 56 8.98 2.02 -25.36
N SER A 57 8.35 3.07 -24.85
CA SER A 57 7.79 4.15 -25.66
C SER A 57 8.67 5.39 -25.69
N GLY A 58 9.62 5.52 -24.75
CA GLY A 58 10.42 6.74 -24.56
C GLY A 58 9.60 7.94 -24.06
N ARG A 59 8.31 7.74 -23.73
CA ARG A 59 7.43 8.80 -23.22
C ARG A 59 7.66 9.03 -21.74
N ALA A 60 7.45 10.26 -21.28
CA ALA A 60 7.48 10.55 -19.86
C ALA A 60 6.30 9.85 -19.15
N TRP A 61 6.53 9.39 -17.93
CA TRP A 61 5.42 9.00 -17.06
C TRP A 61 4.56 10.22 -16.74
N GLY A 62 3.25 10.01 -16.59
CA GLY A 62 2.31 11.05 -16.18
C GLY A 62 2.77 11.72 -14.87
N THR A 63 2.52 13.03 -14.77
CA THR A 63 2.88 13.83 -13.59
C THR A 63 1.63 14.46 -12.99
N ARG A 64 1.63 14.62 -11.66
CA ARG A 64 0.52 15.28 -10.95
C ARG A 64 1.00 16.63 -10.43
N GLN A 65 0.31 17.69 -10.81
CA GLN A 65 0.56 19.03 -10.28
C GLN A 65 0.01 19.15 -8.85
N ASP A 66 0.53 20.09 -8.08
CA ASP A 66 -0.05 20.42 -6.77
C ASP A 66 -1.52 20.80 -6.91
N ASN A 67 -2.32 20.45 -5.91
CA ASN A 67 -3.76 20.69 -5.87
C ASN A 67 -4.55 20.07 -7.05
N THR A 68 -4.09 18.95 -7.59
CA THR A 68 -4.84 18.21 -8.62
C THR A 68 -6.05 17.52 -7.99
N LEU A 69 -7.24 17.70 -8.58
CA LEU A 69 -8.45 17.00 -8.15
C LEU A 69 -8.46 15.56 -8.66
N MET A 70 -8.89 14.64 -7.80
CA MET A 70 -9.37 13.33 -8.26
C MET A 70 -10.66 13.54 -9.06
N LYS A 71 -10.73 12.93 -10.24
CA LYS A 71 -11.84 13.06 -11.19
C LYS A 71 -12.29 11.69 -11.65
N ASP A 72 -13.54 11.62 -12.10
CA ASP A 72 -14.08 10.40 -12.70
C ASP A 72 -13.18 9.91 -13.84
N PHE A 73 -13.03 8.59 -13.93
CA PHE A 73 -12.25 7.96 -14.98
C PHE A 73 -13.12 7.73 -16.22
N ARG A 74 -12.67 8.30 -17.34
CA ARG A 74 -13.37 8.32 -18.63
C ARG A 74 -12.44 7.93 -19.79
N ARG A 75 -11.58 6.93 -19.56
CA ARG A 75 -10.64 6.45 -20.57
C ARG A 75 -11.02 5.06 -21.06
N ASN A 76 -10.87 4.80 -22.35
CA ASN A 76 -11.13 3.51 -22.99
C ASN A 76 -9.85 2.82 -23.53
N ASP A 77 -8.68 3.48 -23.42
CA ASP A 77 -7.39 2.97 -23.89
C ASP A 77 -6.75 1.97 -22.93
N PHE A 78 -7.22 1.90 -21.69
CA PHE A 78 -6.62 1.10 -20.61
C PHE A 78 -7.39 -0.20 -20.28
N GLY A 79 -8.46 -0.50 -21.01
CA GLY A 79 -9.24 -1.74 -20.82
C GLY A 79 -10.03 -1.80 -19.50
N LEU A 80 -10.26 -0.66 -18.86
CA LEU A 80 -11.12 -0.51 -17.67
C LEU A 80 -12.46 0.12 -18.06
N GLU A 81 -13.50 -0.18 -17.28
CA GLU A 81 -14.78 0.50 -17.38
C GLU A 81 -14.69 1.94 -16.87
N PHE A 82 -15.67 2.77 -17.23
CA PHE A 82 -15.79 4.11 -16.67
C PHE A 82 -16.19 4.01 -15.20
N ILE A 83 -15.53 4.82 -14.37
CA ILE A 83 -15.70 4.75 -12.91
C ILE A 83 -15.88 6.16 -12.36
N ASP A 84 -16.82 6.32 -11.45
CA ASP A 84 -17.12 7.58 -10.80
C ASP A 84 -16.47 7.63 -9.42
N ILE A 85 -16.10 8.83 -8.97
CA ILE A 85 -15.71 9.03 -7.56
C ILE A 85 -16.83 8.57 -6.61
N THR A 86 -18.08 8.72 -7.05
CA THR A 86 -19.27 8.27 -6.30
C THR A 86 -19.29 6.75 -6.10
N ASP A 87 -18.81 5.95 -7.06
CA ASP A 87 -18.73 4.49 -6.91
C ASP A 87 -17.79 4.12 -5.77
N MET A 88 -16.62 4.76 -5.70
CA MET A 88 -15.68 4.59 -4.59
C MET A 88 -16.31 4.95 -3.24
N GLU A 89 -17.11 6.03 -3.19
CA GLU A 89 -17.76 6.49 -1.95
C GLU A 89 -18.78 5.46 -1.46
N ILE A 90 -19.54 4.86 -2.38
CA ILE A 90 -20.49 3.78 -2.11
C ILE A 90 -19.76 2.53 -1.61
N TRP A 91 -18.68 2.12 -2.28
CA TRP A 91 -17.86 0.97 -1.86
C TRP A 91 -17.28 1.15 -0.46
N ARG A 92 -16.72 2.33 -0.17
CA ARG A 92 -16.24 2.68 1.17
C ARG A 92 -17.34 2.54 2.22
N SER A 93 -18.53 3.08 1.95
CA SER A 93 -19.67 2.98 2.88
C SER A 93 -20.02 1.51 3.16
N ARG A 94 -20.14 0.69 2.12
CA ARG A 94 -20.50 -0.73 2.25
C ARG A 94 -19.44 -1.53 3.01
N LEU A 95 -18.16 -1.25 2.78
CA LEU A 95 -17.05 -1.89 3.49
C LEU A 95 -17.07 -1.53 4.99
N LEU A 96 -17.27 -0.26 5.34
CA LEU A 96 -17.39 0.18 6.73
C LEU A 96 -18.63 -0.41 7.41
N ASP A 97 -19.76 -0.46 6.70
CA ASP A 97 -20.99 -1.08 7.21
C ASP A 97 -20.79 -2.57 7.51
N ALA A 98 -20.09 -3.30 6.64
CA ALA A 98 -19.78 -4.71 6.85
C ALA A 98 -18.86 -4.91 8.06
N ILE A 99 -17.85 -4.05 8.24
CA ILE A 99 -16.95 -4.06 9.40
C ILE A 99 -17.75 -3.85 10.69
N HIS A 100 -18.56 -2.79 10.77
CA HIS A 100 -19.29 -2.46 11.99
C HIS A 100 -20.42 -3.45 12.31
N GLN A 101 -21.00 -4.10 11.30
CA GLN A 101 -21.98 -5.18 11.51
C GLN A 101 -21.32 -6.53 11.85
N GLY A 102 -20.02 -6.69 11.58
CA GLY A 102 -19.26 -7.91 11.83
C GLY A 102 -19.48 -9.02 10.80
N PHE A 103 -20.01 -8.71 9.61
CA PHE A 103 -20.17 -9.66 8.52
C PHE A 103 -20.24 -8.96 7.15
N MET A 104 -19.80 -9.66 6.11
CA MET A 104 -20.05 -9.32 4.71
C MET A 104 -21.23 -10.14 4.17
N VAL A 105 -21.75 -9.75 3.01
CA VAL A 105 -22.83 -10.44 2.30
C VAL A 105 -22.29 -10.97 0.98
N ASN A 106 -22.39 -12.28 0.75
CA ASN A 106 -21.94 -12.91 -0.51
C ASN A 106 -22.93 -12.68 -1.66
N ARG A 107 -22.67 -13.28 -2.83
CA ARG A 107 -23.52 -13.11 -4.03
C ARG A 107 -24.89 -13.76 -3.87
N GLU A 108 -24.99 -14.75 -3.01
CA GLU A 108 -26.20 -15.49 -2.67
C GLU A 108 -27.06 -14.78 -1.60
N GLY A 109 -26.56 -13.69 -1.03
CA GLY A 109 -27.24 -12.93 0.03
C GLY A 109 -26.99 -13.47 1.44
N GLU A 110 -26.08 -14.43 1.60
CA GLU A 110 -25.73 -15.04 2.87
C GLU A 110 -24.70 -14.19 3.61
N ARG A 111 -24.75 -14.25 4.95
CA ARG A 111 -23.81 -13.53 5.82
C ARG A 111 -22.53 -14.33 5.98
N VAL A 112 -21.40 -13.72 5.64
CA VAL A 112 -20.05 -14.21 5.85
C VAL A 112 -19.45 -13.47 7.05
N PRO A 113 -19.31 -14.11 8.23
CA PRO A 113 -18.81 -13.45 9.42
C PRO A 113 -17.39 -12.92 9.25
N LEU A 114 -17.14 -11.70 9.76
CA LEU A 114 -15.80 -11.11 9.84
C LEU A 114 -15.25 -11.30 11.25
N ARG A 115 -14.46 -12.37 11.44
CA ARG A 115 -13.82 -12.68 12.73
C ARG A 115 -12.45 -13.30 12.52
N ASP A 116 -11.49 -12.98 13.39
CA ASP A 116 -10.12 -13.50 13.27
C ASP A 116 -9.94 -14.93 13.84
N ASP A 117 -10.98 -15.53 14.42
CA ASP A 117 -10.96 -16.96 14.73
C ASP A 117 -11.04 -17.78 13.44
N VAL A 118 -10.05 -18.65 13.19
CA VAL A 118 -9.90 -19.42 11.94
C VAL A 118 -10.91 -20.59 11.86
N THR A 119 -12.11 -20.43 12.42
CA THR A 119 -13.12 -21.50 12.48
C THR A 119 -13.78 -21.76 11.12
N THR A 120 -13.71 -20.80 10.19
CA THR A 120 -14.36 -20.84 8.85
C THR A 120 -13.39 -21.04 7.68
N GLY A 121 -12.11 -21.30 7.94
CA GLY A 121 -11.09 -21.56 6.90
C GLY A 121 -10.37 -20.31 6.35
N LYS A 122 -10.87 -19.10 6.63
CA LYS A 122 -10.18 -17.81 6.44
C LYS A 122 -10.44 -16.90 7.64
N ARG A 123 -9.50 -16.01 7.97
CA ARG A 123 -9.73 -14.97 8.98
C ARG A 123 -10.55 -13.84 8.37
N GLY A 124 -11.34 -13.14 9.18
CA GLY A 124 -12.11 -11.98 8.76
C GLY A 124 -11.25 -10.90 8.11
N ILE A 125 -10.01 -10.70 8.61
CA ILE A 125 -9.06 -9.78 7.98
C ILE A 125 -8.67 -10.20 6.55
N ASP A 126 -8.58 -11.50 6.26
CA ASP A 126 -8.30 -12.01 4.92
C ASP A 126 -9.50 -11.80 3.99
N ILE A 127 -10.71 -12.09 4.49
CA ILE A 127 -11.97 -11.90 3.76
C ILE A 127 -12.16 -10.42 3.40
N LEU A 128 -11.92 -9.53 4.35
CA LEU A 128 -11.98 -8.10 4.14
C LEU A 128 -10.90 -7.63 3.16
N GLY A 129 -9.65 -8.11 3.30
CA GLY A 129 -8.55 -7.79 2.39
C GLY A 129 -8.85 -8.19 0.94
N ASP A 130 -9.35 -9.41 0.72
CA ASP A 130 -9.70 -9.94 -0.60
C ASP A 130 -10.81 -9.12 -1.27
N SER A 131 -11.74 -8.55 -0.48
CA SER A 131 -12.81 -7.67 -0.97
C SER A 131 -12.43 -6.19 -1.08
N PHE A 132 -11.33 -5.77 -0.46
CA PHE A 132 -10.88 -4.39 -0.50
C PHE A 132 -9.87 -4.15 -1.63
N GLU A 133 -8.94 -5.11 -1.87
CA GLU A 133 -7.84 -4.95 -2.85
C GLU A 133 -8.36 -4.60 -4.25
N ALA A 134 -9.35 -5.24 -4.87
CA ALA A 134 -9.99 -6.52 -4.62
C ALA A 134 -9.56 -7.53 -5.71
N ASP A 135 -9.76 -8.82 -5.45
CA ASP A 135 -9.64 -9.84 -6.50
C ASP A 135 -11.05 -10.32 -6.89
N ALA A 136 -11.37 -10.31 -8.19
CA ALA A 136 -12.72 -10.62 -8.67
C ALA A 136 -13.18 -12.06 -8.32
N GLU A 137 -12.24 -12.98 -8.14
CA GLU A 137 -12.50 -14.38 -7.77
C GLU A 137 -12.50 -14.58 -6.24
N LEU A 138 -11.68 -13.83 -5.51
CA LEU A 138 -11.55 -13.99 -4.05
C LEU A 138 -12.50 -13.10 -3.24
N SER A 139 -12.93 -11.98 -3.80
CA SER A 139 -13.83 -11.03 -3.14
C SER A 139 -15.18 -11.68 -2.87
N THR A 140 -15.65 -11.55 -1.64
CA THR A 140 -16.95 -12.05 -1.17
C THR A 140 -18.10 -11.66 -2.09
N ASN A 141 -18.10 -10.43 -2.60
CA ASN A 141 -19.05 -9.95 -3.58
C ASN A 141 -18.47 -8.74 -4.35
N TYR A 142 -17.64 -9.02 -5.36
CA TYR A 142 -16.93 -8.01 -6.14
C TYR A 142 -17.85 -6.89 -6.69
N LEU A 143 -19.01 -7.24 -7.25
CA LEU A 143 -19.95 -6.25 -7.80
C LEU A 143 -20.56 -5.33 -6.73
N PHE A 144 -20.62 -5.80 -5.48
CA PHE A 144 -21.21 -5.05 -4.38
C PHE A 144 -20.17 -4.22 -3.62
N TYR A 145 -19.02 -4.81 -3.27
CA TYR A 145 -17.96 -4.13 -2.51
C TYR A 145 -16.94 -3.40 -3.39
N GLY A 146 -16.92 -3.68 -4.69
CA GLY A 146 -16.07 -3.01 -5.67
C GLY A 146 -14.59 -3.42 -5.60
N ASP A 147 -13.76 -2.51 -6.11
CA ASP A 147 -12.30 -2.66 -6.26
C ASP A 147 -11.58 -1.42 -5.69
N LEU A 148 -11.96 -1.04 -4.47
CA LEU A 148 -11.68 0.28 -3.91
C LEU A 148 -10.19 0.64 -3.90
N HIS A 149 -9.32 -0.27 -3.42
CA HIS A 149 -7.88 -0.03 -3.35
C HIS A 149 -7.27 0.21 -4.74
N ASN A 150 -7.51 -0.68 -5.71
CA ASN A 150 -6.93 -0.57 -7.05
C ASN A 150 -7.49 0.63 -7.81
N ILE A 151 -8.79 0.90 -7.70
CA ILE A 151 -9.39 2.07 -8.36
C ILE A 151 -8.84 3.38 -7.81
N GLY A 152 -8.56 3.48 -6.51
CA GLY A 152 -7.87 4.66 -5.97
C GLY A 152 -6.50 4.91 -6.62
N HIS A 153 -5.74 3.83 -6.89
CA HIS A 153 -4.50 3.92 -7.68
C HIS A 153 -4.74 4.42 -9.10
N VAL A 154 -5.76 3.89 -9.79
CA VAL A 154 -6.14 4.30 -11.16
C VAL A 154 -6.51 5.79 -11.19
N ILE A 155 -7.42 6.23 -10.32
CA ILE A 155 -7.85 7.64 -10.28
C ILE A 155 -6.66 8.57 -10.04
N LEU A 156 -5.77 8.25 -9.09
CA LEU A 156 -4.58 9.06 -8.82
C LEU A 156 -3.57 9.04 -9.97
N ALA A 157 -3.42 7.91 -10.65
CA ALA A 157 -2.51 7.77 -11.79
C ALA A 157 -2.95 8.61 -12.99
N PHE A 158 -4.25 8.69 -13.24
CA PHE A 158 -4.83 9.38 -14.41
C PHE A 158 -5.43 10.75 -14.09
N ALA A 159 -5.33 11.24 -12.86
CA ALA A 159 -5.92 12.53 -12.46
C ALA A 159 -5.50 13.74 -13.34
N HIS A 160 -4.35 13.64 -14.01
CA HIS A 160 -3.82 14.66 -14.91
C HIS A 160 -4.44 14.62 -16.32
N ASP A 161 -4.98 13.47 -16.77
CA ASP A 161 -5.63 13.28 -18.07
C ASP A 161 -6.70 12.16 -17.97
N PRO A 162 -7.81 12.39 -17.24
CA PRO A 162 -8.77 11.35 -16.87
C PRO A 162 -9.71 10.93 -18.00
N ASP A 163 -9.73 11.66 -19.12
CA ASP A 163 -10.60 11.41 -20.28
C ASP A 163 -9.82 11.12 -21.57
N PHE A 164 -8.49 10.99 -21.46
CA PHE A 164 -7.56 10.73 -22.57
C PHE A 164 -7.53 11.81 -23.65
N SER A 165 -8.04 13.02 -23.36
CA SER A 165 -8.03 14.14 -24.30
C SER A 165 -6.62 14.60 -24.68
N HIS A 166 -5.66 14.41 -23.78
CA HIS A 166 -4.25 14.81 -24.00
C HIS A 166 -3.34 13.65 -24.41
N LYS A 167 -3.85 12.42 -24.42
CA LYS A 167 -3.10 11.20 -24.77
C LYS A 167 -1.87 10.97 -23.89
N GLU A 168 -1.97 11.38 -22.63
CA GLU A 168 -0.88 11.25 -21.66
C GLU A 168 -0.78 9.82 -21.13
N GLU A 169 0.44 9.44 -20.76
CA GLU A 169 0.74 8.16 -20.11
C GLU A 169 0.26 8.15 -18.65
N MET A 170 0.03 6.97 -18.09
CA MET A 170 -0.33 6.85 -16.68
C MET A 170 0.76 7.44 -15.76
N GLY A 171 0.34 8.03 -14.64
CA GLY A 171 1.25 8.42 -13.56
C GLY A 171 1.79 7.20 -12.79
N VAL A 172 2.85 7.42 -12.01
CA VAL A 172 3.53 6.33 -11.27
C VAL A 172 2.64 5.61 -10.26
N MET A 173 1.54 6.22 -9.81
CA MET A 173 0.56 5.58 -8.93
C MET A 173 -0.11 4.33 -9.55
N GLY A 174 -0.09 4.21 -10.88
CA GLY A 174 -0.68 3.07 -11.60
C GLY A 174 0.25 1.86 -11.75
N ASP A 175 1.52 1.97 -11.35
CA ASP A 175 2.51 0.89 -11.48
C ASP A 175 3.08 0.48 -10.13
N SER A 176 2.98 -0.80 -9.79
CA SER A 176 3.42 -1.34 -8.49
C SER A 176 4.93 -1.23 -8.25
N ALA A 177 5.75 -1.14 -9.30
CA ALA A 177 7.18 -0.93 -9.14
C ALA A 177 7.53 0.56 -8.85
N LEU A 178 6.60 1.49 -9.09
CA LEU A 178 6.85 2.93 -9.05
C LEU A 178 5.99 3.71 -8.05
N MET A 179 4.82 3.20 -7.67
CA MET A 179 3.81 3.92 -6.88
C MET A 179 4.34 4.44 -5.54
N MET A 180 5.22 3.70 -4.85
CA MET A 180 5.79 4.11 -3.56
C MET A 180 6.67 5.36 -3.64
N ARG A 181 7.03 5.83 -4.85
CA ARG A 181 7.78 7.07 -5.04
C ARG A 181 6.91 8.32 -4.85
N ASP A 182 5.60 8.19 -5.02
CA ASP A 182 4.65 9.30 -4.96
C ASP A 182 4.18 9.53 -3.50
N PRO A 183 4.25 10.75 -2.95
CA PRO A 183 3.72 11.04 -1.61
C PRO A 183 2.24 10.66 -1.43
N ALA A 184 1.43 10.73 -2.49
CA ALA A 184 0.02 10.36 -2.44
C ALA A 184 -0.21 8.87 -2.15
N PHE A 185 0.77 8.00 -2.47
CA PHE A 185 0.74 6.58 -2.11
C PHE A 185 0.53 6.41 -0.61
N TYR A 186 1.33 7.11 0.20
CA TYR A 186 1.26 6.98 1.65
C TYR A 186 -0.01 7.59 2.24
N ARG A 187 -0.56 8.65 1.62
CA ARG A 187 -1.85 9.24 2.03
C ARG A 187 -3.01 8.32 1.72
N TRP A 188 -2.99 7.69 0.54
CA TRP A 188 -3.96 6.69 0.11
C TRP A 188 -3.92 5.45 1.01
N HIS A 189 -2.74 4.89 1.22
CA HIS A 189 -2.55 3.73 2.09
C HIS A 189 -2.78 4.03 3.57
N ARG A 190 -2.67 5.29 4.01
CA ARG A 190 -3.11 5.69 5.35
C ARG A 190 -4.64 5.61 5.50
N PHE A 191 -5.39 6.04 4.50
CA PHE A 191 -6.85 5.87 4.48
C PHE A 191 -7.24 4.38 4.53
N ILE A 192 -6.53 3.54 3.77
CA ILE A 192 -6.75 2.10 3.73
C ILE A 192 -6.45 1.47 5.09
N ASP A 193 -5.26 1.71 5.65
CA ASP A 193 -4.86 1.21 6.97
C ASP A 193 -5.87 1.61 8.05
N ASP A 194 -6.37 2.86 8.05
CA ASP A 194 -7.38 3.31 9.01
C ASP A 194 -8.67 2.46 8.94
N ILE A 195 -9.15 2.08 7.75
CA ILE A 195 -10.32 1.17 7.63
C ILE A 195 -10.02 -0.21 8.21
N PHE A 196 -8.83 -0.75 7.96
CA PHE A 196 -8.44 -2.04 8.54
C PHE A 196 -8.24 -1.98 10.05
N GLN A 197 -7.82 -0.83 10.58
CA GLN A 197 -7.79 -0.61 12.03
C GLN A 197 -9.20 -0.59 12.62
N GLU A 198 -10.20 0.00 11.96
CA GLU A 198 -11.59 -0.08 12.43
C GLU A 198 -12.02 -1.55 12.58
N TYR A 199 -11.70 -2.42 11.62
CA TYR A 199 -11.95 -3.85 11.77
C TYR A 199 -11.20 -4.45 12.95
N LYS A 200 -9.90 -4.18 13.09
CA LYS A 200 -9.10 -4.72 14.21
C LYS A 200 -9.64 -4.27 15.58
N LEU A 201 -10.20 -3.06 15.66
CA LEU A 201 -10.85 -2.54 16.87
C LEU A 201 -12.17 -3.24 17.22
N THR A 202 -12.83 -3.89 16.25
CA THR A 202 -14.02 -4.73 16.54
C THR A 202 -13.66 -6.08 17.18
N MET A 203 -12.39 -6.49 17.14
CA MET A 203 -11.97 -7.78 17.69
C MET A 203 -11.79 -7.73 19.21
N PRO A 204 -12.12 -8.81 19.94
CA PRO A 204 -11.86 -8.88 21.37
C PRO A 204 -10.34 -8.78 21.62
N PRO A 205 -9.91 -8.13 22.72
CA PRO A 205 -8.51 -8.16 23.13
C PRO A 205 -8.02 -9.59 23.32
N TYR A 206 -6.73 -9.82 23.05
CA TYR A 206 -6.13 -11.12 23.31
C TYR A 206 -6.29 -11.51 24.79
N THR A 207 -6.70 -12.75 25.03
CA THR A 207 -6.80 -13.29 26.38
C THR A 207 -5.41 -13.58 26.95
N LEU A 208 -5.31 -13.72 28.27
CA LEU A 208 -4.05 -14.10 28.91
C LEU A 208 -3.50 -15.40 28.32
N ASP A 209 -4.36 -16.40 28.08
CA ASP A 209 -3.94 -17.68 27.51
C ASP A 209 -3.40 -17.57 26.07
N GLN A 210 -3.88 -16.59 25.30
CA GLN A 210 -3.37 -16.31 23.94
C GLN A 210 -2.02 -15.59 23.96
N LEU A 211 -1.73 -14.83 25.01
CA LEU A 211 -0.49 -14.07 25.17
C LEU A 211 0.59 -14.82 25.97
N ASN A 212 0.18 -15.76 26.81
CA ASN A 212 1.06 -16.43 27.75
C ASN A 212 1.89 -17.51 27.03
N LEU A 213 3.18 -17.54 27.36
CA LEU A 213 4.13 -18.58 26.96
C LEU A 213 4.67 -19.23 28.24
N PRO A 214 3.98 -20.26 28.78
CA PRO A 214 4.35 -20.85 30.05
C PRO A 214 5.81 -21.34 30.04
N ASN A 215 6.51 -21.11 31.14
CA ASN A 215 7.92 -21.51 31.34
C ASN A 215 8.95 -20.76 30.47
N ILE A 216 8.53 -19.74 29.72
CA ILE A 216 9.45 -18.82 29.02
C ILE A 216 9.42 -17.49 29.75
N VAL A 217 10.59 -17.05 30.23
CA VAL A 217 10.77 -15.74 30.86
C VAL A 217 11.81 -15.00 30.04
N VAL A 218 11.45 -13.80 29.56
CA VAL A 218 12.41 -12.89 28.93
C VAL A 218 13.04 -12.06 30.04
N GLU A 219 14.28 -12.38 30.43
CA GLU A 219 14.97 -11.65 31.49
C GLU A 219 15.57 -10.34 30.97
N ARG A 220 16.11 -10.37 29.75
CA ARG A 220 16.68 -9.18 29.11
C ARG A 220 16.59 -9.24 27.59
N ALA A 221 16.34 -8.07 26.98
CA ALA A 221 16.52 -7.85 25.55
C ALA A 221 17.31 -6.56 25.31
N GLY A 222 18.17 -6.56 24.31
CA GLY A 222 18.94 -5.38 23.90
C GLY A 222 19.55 -5.53 22.52
N VAL A 223 20.09 -4.43 22.01
CA VAL A 223 20.84 -4.42 20.75
C VAL A 223 22.27 -3.97 21.05
N VAL A 224 23.26 -4.59 20.40
CA VAL A 224 24.67 -4.18 20.54
C VAL A 224 25.24 -3.86 19.17
N ARG A 225 25.86 -2.68 19.04
CA ARG A 225 26.62 -2.24 17.88
C ARG A 225 28.09 -2.14 18.28
N GLY A 226 28.91 -3.12 17.90
CA GLY A 226 30.29 -3.21 18.41
C GLY A 226 30.30 -3.42 19.92
N ASN A 227 30.73 -2.41 20.68
CA ASN A 227 30.67 -2.40 22.15
C ASN A 227 29.64 -1.40 22.72
N GLU A 228 28.84 -0.76 21.86
CA GLU A 228 27.84 0.24 22.27
C GLU A 228 26.47 -0.43 22.50
N PRO A 229 25.97 -0.49 23.75
CA PRO A 229 24.66 -1.05 24.02
C PRO A 229 23.54 -0.08 23.62
N ASN A 230 22.48 -0.63 23.05
CA ASN A 230 21.21 0.04 22.71
C ASN A 230 21.38 1.28 21.82
N GLN A 231 22.39 1.29 20.95
CA GLN A 231 22.58 2.34 19.96
C GLN A 231 22.54 1.80 18.54
N LEU A 232 21.62 2.32 17.73
CA LEU A 232 21.59 2.11 16.29
C LEU A 232 22.22 3.33 15.59
N GLN A 233 22.87 3.10 14.45
CA GLN A 233 23.45 4.16 13.63
C GLN A 233 23.07 3.95 12.17
N THR A 234 22.51 5.00 11.57
CA THR A 234 22.23 5.10 10.15
C THR A 234 23.22 6.03 9.47
N GLY A 235 23.46 5.80 8.18
CA GLY A 235 24.31 6.65 7.35
C GLY A 235 24.03 6.46 5.87
N TRP A 236 24.92 6.96 5.04
CA TRP A 236 24.81 6.84 3.60
C TRP A 236 25.79 5.79 3.07
N GLY A 237 25.25 4.80 2.36
CA GLY A 237 26.01 3.85 1.57
C GLY A 237 26.01 4.21 0.10
N VAL A 238 26.92 3.60 -0.65
CA VAL A 238 26.96 3.64 -2.10
C VAL A 238 26.86 2.22 -2.62
N ARG A 239 25.97 2.00 -3.59
CA ARG A 239 25.83 0.73 -4.29
C ARG A 239 26.04 0.95 -5.79
N GLU A 240 26.82 0.06 -6.39
CA GLU A 240 27.00 0.01 -7.84
C GLU A 240 26.29 -1.23 -8.40
N PHE A 241 25.67 -1.09 -9.56
CA PHE A 241 25.07 -2.20 -10.28
C PHE A 241 25.16 -1.98 -11.79
N GLU A 242 25.17 -3.08 -12.54
CA GLU A 242 25.26 -3.08 -14.00
C GLU A 242 23.88 -2.85 -14.63
N ALA A 243 23.75 -1.83 -15.47
CA ALA A 243 22.51 -1.48 -16.16
C ALA A 243 22.34 -2.17 -17.53
N SER A 244 23.43 -2.67 -18.12
CA SER A 244 23.45 -3.25 -19.48
C SER A 244 22.55 -4.48 -19.66
N ARG A 245 22.05 -5.08 -18.58
CA ARG A 245 21.11 -6.21 -18.66
C ARG A 245 19.66 -5.80 -18.93
N GLY A 246 19.32 -4.53 -18.70
CA GLY A 246 17.95 -4.01 -18.86
C GLY A 246 17.82 -2.90 -19.91
N ILE A 247 18.94 -2.36 -20.38
CA ILE A 247 19.00 -1.27 -21.37
C ILE A 247 20.09 -1.62 -22.38
N ASP A 248 19.74 -1.52 -23.67
CA ASP A 248 20.70 -1.65 -24.75
C ASP A 248 21.44 -0.33 -24.95
N PHE A 249 22.75 -0.34 -24.72
CA PHE A 249 23.63 0.82 -24.89
C PHE A 249 24.38 0.80 -26.23
N GLY A 250 24.11 -0.16 -27.12
CA GLY A 250 24.81 -0.32 -28.39
C GLY A 250 26.30 -0.66 -28.23
N SER A 251 26.70 -1.17 -27.06
CA SER A 251 28.08 -1.49 -26.70
C SER A 251 28.15 -2.74 -25.84
N MET A 252 29.23 -3.51 -26.03
CA MET A 252 29.57 -4.68 -25.20
C MET A 252 30.20 -4.27 -23.86
N THR A 253 30.54 -2.99 -23.68
CA THR A 253 31.08 -2.48 -22.42
C THR A 253 29.97 -2.38 -21.37
N PRO A 254 30.12 -3.02 -20.20
CA PRO A 254 29.16 -2.88 -19.11
C PRO A 254 29.01 -1.42 -18.67
N VAL A 255 27.77 -0.95 -18.57
CA VAL A 255 27.44 0.37 -18.03
C VAL A 255 27.09 0.21 -16.56
N MET A 256 27.91 0.80 -15.70
CA MET A 256 27.73 0.77 -14.25
C MET A 256 27.01 2.02 -13.76
N LEU A 257 25.95 1.82 -12.98
CA LEU A 257 25.25 2.89 -12.28
C LEU A 257 25.64 2.89 -10.81
N ARG A 258 25.83 4.09 -10.26
CA ARG A 258 26.14 4.32 -8.85
C ARG A 258 24.98 5.03 -8.17
N LEU A 259 24.46 4.43 -7.11
CA LEU A 259 23.37 4.98 -6.30
C LEU A 259 23.82 5.19 -4.86
N ARG A 260 23.37 6.30 -4.27
CA ARG A 260 23.50 6.55 -2.82
C ARG A 260 22.20 6.13 -2.15
N HIS A 261 22.29 5.38 -1.05
CA HIS A 261 21.12 4.91 -0.31
C HIS A 261 21.36 4.93 1.20
N LEU A 262 20.27 4.92 1.98
CA LEU A 262 20.35 4.80 3.43
C LEU A 262 20.88 3.41 3.80
N THR A 263 21.72 3.34 4.83
CA THR A 263 22.26 2.09 5.37
C THR A 263 22.39 2.18 6.89
N THR A 264 22.55 1.04 7.54
CA THR A 264 22.74 0.91 9.00
C THR A 264 24.05 0.20 9.30
N SER A 265 24.75 0.64 10.34
CA SER A 265 25.89 -0.11 10.87
C SER A 265 25.45 -1.48 11.39
N PRO A 266 26.23 -2.56 11.19
CA PRO A 266 25.88 -3.89 11.69
C PRO A 266 25.66 -3.89 13.21
N SER A 267 24.60 -4.54 13.66
CA SER A 267 24.25 -4.71 15.08
C SER A 267 23.63 -6.08 15.33
N THR A 268 23.76 -6.58 16.55
CA THR A 268 23.24 -7.90 16.95
C THR A 268 22.18 -7.74 18.04
N ILE A 269 21.07 -8.46 17.90
CA ILE A 269 20.06 -8.59 18.96
C ILE A 269 20.59 -9.60 19.98
N ILE A 270 20.51 -9.22 21.25
CA ILE A 270 20.92 -10.07 22.36
C ILE A 270 19.71 -10.25 23.28
N SER A 271 19.30 -11.50 23.47
CA SER A 271 18.25 -11.88 24.43
C SER A 271 18.71 -13.12 25.21
N TRP A 272 18.49 -13.11 26.52
CA TRP A 272 18.69 -14.26 27.40
C TRP A 272 17.50 -14.34 28.36
#